data_AF-A0A7H9BW62-F1
#
_entry.id   AF-A0A7H9BW62-F1
#
_cell.length_a   1.000
_cell.length_b   1.000
_cell.length_c   1.000
_cell.angle_alpha   90.00
_cell.angle_beta   90.00
_cell.angle_gamma   90.00
#
_symmetry.space_group_name_H-M   'P 1'
#
loop_
_entity.id
_entity.type
_entity.pdbx_description
1 polymer ?
#
loop_
_entity_poly.entity_id
_entity_poly.type
_entity_poly.pdbx_seq_one_letter_code
_entity_poly.pdbx_strand_id
1 'polypeptide(L)'
;MRPFLIAFLVCFSLPSFADDGPAPVLGALTVEDIQDTRQRLLDLGGPDAALLDAACCKMCSKGKACGDSCISRDKQCRKGVGCACDS
;
A
#
# COMPACT_ATOMS: atom_id res chain seq x y z
N MET A 1 -57.69 -1.90 -19.02
CA MET A 1 -56.51 -1.01 -18.79
C MET A 1 -55.69 -1.37 -17.56
N ARG A 2 -56.24 -2.05 -16.54
CA ARG A 2 -55.49 -2.52 -15.35
C ARG A 2 -54.55 -3.73 -15.54
N PRO A 3 -54.74 -4.69 -16.48
CA PRO A 3 -53.82 -5.83 -16.59
C PRO A 3 -52.49 -5.47 -17.28
N PHE A 4 -52.47 -4.43 -18.13
CA PHE A 4 -51.26 -3.96 -18.82
C PHE A 4 -50.26 -3.26 -17.88
N LEU A 5 -50.73 -2.61 -16.81
CA LEU A 5 -49.86 -1.94 -15.83
C LEU A 5 -49.11 -2.94 -14.92
N ILE A 6 -49.72 -4.08 -14.62
CA ILE A 6 -49.11 -5.11 -13.78
C ILE A 6 -47.96 -5.80 -14.55
N ALA A 7 -48.13 -6.05 -15.85
CA ALA A 7 -47.07 -6.63 -16.69
C ALA A 7 -45.84 -5.71 -16.81
N PHE A 8 -46.04 -4.39 -16.94
CA PHE A 8 -44.94 -3.44 -17.04
C PHE A 8 -44.13 -3.31 -15.75
N LEU A 9 -44.78 -3.35 -14.59
CA LEU A 9 -44.11 -3.33 -13.28
C LEU A 9 -43.33 -4.61 -12.99
N VAL A 10 -43.84 -5.77 -13.41
CA VAL A 10 -43.11 -7.04 -13.23
C VAL A 10 -41.85 -7.07 -14.11
N CYS A 11 -41.89 -6.57 -15.34
CA CYS A 11 -40.72 -6.56 -16.23
C CYS A 11 -39.62 -5.56 -15.83
N PHE A 12 -39.98 -4.43 -15.21
CA PHE A 12 -38.99 -3.42 -14.78
C PHE A 12 -38.33 -3.72 -13.43
N SER A 13 -38.85 -4.68 -12.67
CA SER A 13 -38.40 -4.99 -11.31
C SER A 13 -37.46 -6.19 -11.20
N LEU A 14 -37.16 -6.89 -12.30
CA LEU A 14 -36.08 -7.88 -12.27
C LEU A 14 -34.75 -7.14 -12.47
N PRO A 15 -33.88 -7.06 -11.46
CA PRO A 15 -32.52 -6.62 -11.68
C PRO A 15 -31.88 -7.56 -12.69
N SER A 16 -31.44 -6.98 -13.80
CA SER A 16 -30.57 -7.63 -14.77
C SER A 16 -29.21 -7.83 -14.08
N PHE A 17 -29.11 -8.83 -13.21
CA PHE A 17 -27.84 -9.31 -12.67
C PHE A 17 -27.18 -10.16 -13.76
N ALA A 18 -26.50 -9.50 -14.68
CA ALA A 18 -25.46 -10.12 -15.49
C ALA A 18 -24.15 -10.01 -14.70
N ASP A 19 -23.98 -10.89 -13.72
CA ASP A 19 -22.70 -11.18 -13.09
C ASP A 19 -22.11 -12.38 -13.84
N ASP A 20 -21.30 -12.09 -14.86
CA ASP A 20 -20.58 -13.10 -15.66
C ASP A 20 -19.10 -13.09 -15.29
N GLY A 21 -18.68 -14.13 -14.57
CA GLY A 21 -17.31 -14.64 -14.64
C GLY A 21 -16.58 -14.83 -13.30
N PRO A 22 -16.53 -16.04 -12.72
CA PRO A 22 -15.50 -16.37 -11.73
C PRO A 22 -14.13 -16.37 -12.42
N ALA A 23 -13.28 -15.43 -12.01
CA ALA A 23 -11.87 -15.34 -12.42
C ALA A 23 -11.12 -16.68 -12.20
N PRO A 24 -10.07 -16.97 -13.01
CA PRO A 24 -9.34 -18.23 -12.94
C PRO A 24 -8.65 -18.38 -11.57
N VAL A 25 -9.09 -19.35 -10.79
CA VAL A 25 -8.53 -19.69 -9.47
C VAL A 25 -7.27 -20.54 -9.62
N LEU A 26 -6.12 -19.88 -9.75
CA LEU A 26 -4.83 -20.49 -9.45
C LEU A 26 -4.39 -20.06 -8.03
N GLY A 27 -5.00 -20.68 -7.02
CA GLY A 27 -4.56 -20.59 -5.62
C GLY A 27 -5.02 -19.34 -4.87
N ALA A 28 -6.25 -19.36 -4.34
CA ALA A 28 -6.79 -18.58 -3.21
C ALA A 28 -6.54 -17.05 -3.10
N LEU A 29 -5.84 -16.41 -4.03
CA LEU A 29 -5.57 -14.98 -4.05
C LEU A 29 -6.11 -14.42 -5.36
N THR A 30 -7.12 -13.56 -5.27
CA THR A 30 -7.67 -12.85 -6.43
C THR A 30 -6.77 -11.66 -6.76
N VAL A 31 -6.79 -11.21 -8.02
CA VAL A 31 -6.08 -9.98 -8.43
C VAL A 31 -6.61 -8.77 -7.65
N GLU A 32 -7.88 -8.79 -7.26
CA GLU A 32 -8.51 -7.79 -6.40
C GLU A 32 -7.93 -7.77 -4.98
N ASP A 33 -7.55 -8.92 -4.41
CA ASP A 33 -6.90 -9.02 -3.08
C ASP A 33 -5.51 -8.34 -3.08
N ILE A 34 -4.77 -8.48 -4.19
CA ILE A 34 -3.48 -7.81 -4.39
C ILE A 34 -3.67 -6.29 -4.47
N GLN A 35 -4.72 -5.83 -5.14
CA GLN A 35 -5.02 -4.40 -5.28
C GLN A 35 -5.50 -3.79 -3.96
N ASP A 36 -6.35 -4.49 -3.19
CA ASP A 36 -6.77 -4.09 -1.84
C ASP A 36 -5.57 -3.96 -0.90
N THR A 37 -4.69 -4.96 -0.88
CA THR A 37 -3.47 -4.93 -0.04
C THR A 37 -2.56 -3.75 -0.40
N ARG A 38 -2.41 -3.44 -1.70
CA ARG A 38 -1.66 -2.27 -2.16
C ARG A 38 -2.33 -0.97 -1.71
N GLN A 39 -3.65 -0.87 -1.83
CA GLN A 39 -4.39 0.30 -1.39
C GLN A 39 -4.19 0.52 0.12
N ARG A 40 -4.32 -0.55 0.91
CA ARG A 40 -4.11 -0.52 2.37
C ARG A 40 -2.68 -0.18 2.77
N LEU A 41 -1.67 -0.61 2.02
CA LEU A 41 -0.28 -0.18 2.20
C LEU A 41 -0.09 1.32 1.95
N LEU A 42 -0.80 1.88 0.97
CA LEU A 42 -0.78 3.32 0.67
C LEU A 42 -1.57 4.13 1.72
N ASP A 43 -2.69 3.60 2.21
CA ASP A 43 -3.53 4.20 3.27
C ASP A 43 -2.89 4.14 4.66
N LEU A 44 -2.09 3.10 4.93
CA LEU A 44 -1.17 3.08 6.08
C LEU A 44 -0.09 4.17 5.97
N GLY A 45 -0.07 4.90 4.85
CA GLY A 45 0.65 6.14 4.69
C GLY A 45 2.12 5.93 4.98
N GLY A 46 2.82 5.20 4.11
CA GLY A 46 4.27 5.01 4.20
C GLY A 46 4.99 6.31 4.60
N PRO A 47 5.52 6.41 5.82
CA PRO A 47 6.17 7.63 6.29
C PRO A 47 7.67 7.41 6.33
N ASP A 48 8.28 7.07 5.21
CA ASP A 48 9.73 6.88 5.14
C ASP A 48 10.49 8.22 5.01
N ALA A 49 10.17 9.18 5.88
CA ALA A 49 11.11 10.23 6.24
C ALA A 49 11.06 10.47 7.75
N ALA A 50 9.85 10.62 8.29
CA ALA A 50 9.66 10.80 9.73
C ALA A 50 9.77 9.50 10.53
N LEU A 51 9.31 8.35 10.00
CA LEU A 51 9.62 7.06 10.63
C LEU A 51 11.04 6.62 10.37
N LEU A 52 11.70 7.06 9.28
CA LEU A 52 13.13 6.82 9.13
C LEU A 52 13.86 7.53 10.26
N ASP A 53 13.61 8.83 10.44
CA ASP A 53 14.20 9.64 11.52
C ASP A 53 13.91 9.06 12.91
N ALA A 54 12.67 8.65 13.17
CA ALA A 54 12.29 7.99 14.43
C ALA A 54 12.82 6.55 14.56
N ALA A 55 13.13 5.87 13.45
CA ALA A 55 13.79 4.57 13.42
C ALA A 55 15.32 4.68 13.49
N CYS A 56 15.86 5.89 13.31
CA CYS A 56 17.28 6.11 13.42
C CYS A 56 17.68 5.94 14.88
N CYS A 57 18.51 4.94 15.15
CA CYS A 57 19.08 4.75 16.48
C CYS A 57 20.00 5.91 16.87
N LYS A 58 20.48 6.68 15.88
CA LYS A 58 21.43 7.77 16.07
C LYS A 58 21.36 8.81 14.95
N MET A 59 21.31 10.08 15.34
CA MET A 59 21.34 11.21 14.41
C MET A 59 22.71 11.89 14.34
N CYS A 60 23.20 12.14 13.13
CA CYS A 60 24.56 12.60 12.86
C CYS A 60 24.62 14.07 12.39
N SER A 61 24.59 15.03 13.31
CA SER A 61 24.59 16.46 12.93
C SER A 61 25.95 17.04 12.52
N LYS A 62 27.04 16.59 13.15
CA LYS A 62 28.40 17.08 12.84
C LYS A 62 29.07 16.32 11.69
N GLY A 63 28.58 15.12 11.40
CA GLY A 63 29.23 14.16 10.53
C GLY A 63 28.29 13.66 9.45
N LYS A 64 28.54 12.43 9.01
CA LYS A 64 27.59 11.64 8.23
C LYS A 64 27.37 10.24 8.79
N ALA A 65 26.24 9.64 8.47
CA ALA A 65 25.90 8.27 8.85
C ALA A 65 26.78 7.24 8.14
N CYS A 66 27.16 6.20 8.88
CA CYS A 66 27.86 5.02 8.36
C CYS A 66 27.54 3.81 9.23
N GLY A 67 26.62 2.97 8.77
CA GLY A 67 26.04 1.88 9.56
C GLY A 67 25.33 2.42 10.80
N ASP A 68 25.91 2.20 11.98
CA ASP A 68 25.33 2.55 13.29
C ASP A 68 26.12 3.68 13.99
N SER A 69 26.99 4.36 13.24
CA SER A 69 27.90 5.37 13.77
C SER A 69 27.98 6.60 12.88
N CYS A 70 28.37 7.72 13.48
CA CYS A 70 28.62 8.98 12.78
C CYS A 70 30.11 9.13 12.50
N ILE A 71 30.47 9.38 11.24
CA ILE A 71 31.85 9.61 10.81
C ILE A 71 32.02 11.02 10.24
N SER A 72 33.25 11.52 10.08
CA SER A 72 33.50 12.81 9.44
C SER A 72 33.02 12.83 7.98
N ARG A 73 32.61 13.99 7.46
CA ARG A 73 32.11 14.16 6.09
C ARG A 73 33.15 13.79 5.01
N ASP A 74 34.43 13.86 5.33
CA ASP A 74 35.53 13.55 4.41
C ASP A 74 35.90 12.05 4.36
N LYS A 75 35.43 11.25 5.34
CA LYS A 75 35.79 9.83 5.43
C LYS A 75 34.89 8.95 4.54
N GLN A 76 35.42 8.01 3.77
CA GLN A 76 34.58 7.08 3.02
C GLN A 76 33.99 6.00 3.94
N CYS A 77 32.68 5.79 3.87
CA CYS A 77 32.03 4.67 4.56
C CYS A 77 32.31 3.37 3.81
N ARG A 78 32.74 2.34 4.54
CA ARG A 78 32.90 0.96 4.02
C ARG A 78 31.92 -0.02 4.66
N LYS A 79 31.08 0.47 5.57
CA LYS A 79 30.04 -0.31 6.25
C LYS A 79 28.78 -0.30 5.39
N GLY A 80 28.00 -1.37 5.45
CA GLY A 80 26.67 -1.42 4.84
C GLY A 80 25.69 -0.45 5.51
N VAL A 81 24.45 -0.45 5.02
CA VAL A 81 23.37 0.31 5.63
C VAL A 81 23.19 -0.11 7.10
N GLY A 82 22.89 0.85 7.97
CA GLY A 82 22.60 0.61 9.38
C GLY A 82 21.64 1.67 9.91
N CYS A 83 21.52 1.77 11.23
CA CYS A 83 20.48 2.59 11.85
C CYS A 83 20.87 4.05 12.13
N ALA A 84 22.10 4.48 11.80
CA ALA A 84 22.49 5.88 11.93
C ALA A 84 22.01 6.69 10.72
N CYS A 85 21.66 7.95 10.95
CA CYS A 85 21.09 8.82 9.92
C CYS A 85 21.71 10.21 9.93
N ASP A 86 21.65 10.85 8.78
CA ASP A 86 22.10 12.22 8.54
C ASP A 86 20.98 13.21 8.88
N SER A 87 21.32 14.33 9.55
CA SER A 87 20.38 15.43 9.85
C SER A 87 20.44 16.57 8.87
#